data_AF-A0A388NXG7-F1
#
_entry.id   AF-A0A388NXG7-F1
#
_cell.length_a   1.000
_cell.length_b   1.000
_cell.length_c   1.000
_cell.angle_alpha   90.00
_cell.angle_beta   90.00
_cell.angle_gamma   90.00
#
_symmetry.space_group_name_H-M   'P 1'
#
loop_
_entity.id
_entity.type
_entity.pdbx_description
1 polymer ?
#
loop_
_entity_poly.entity_id
_entity_poly.type
_entity_poly.pdbx_seq_one_letter_code
_entity_poly.pdbx_strand_id
1 'polypeptide(L)'
;MQMPVEFAVAAYRFGHSQVRGLYRINSEVDRLPVFSGSFGTPGIDLVGFSAAPSNFGIDWSRFFSRSGRSETGVQSSYKIDASITNSLSLLPLPVTSAGPANLAKRNLLRSSQLGLPTGQDVARALGVRVLRDDEILIGKATGVATEATPITKLAPSLAGKTPLWA
;
A
#
# COMPACT_ATOMS: atom_id res chain seq x y z
N MET A 1 -0.45 28.03 -1.26
CA MET A 1 -0.35 27.08 -2.39
C MET A 1 -1.14 25.84 -1.98
N GLN A 2 -2.11 25.40 -2.78
CA GLN A 2 -2.96 24.23 -2.46
C GLN A 2 -2.29 22.96 -3.00
N MET A 3 -2.35 21.87 -2.23
CA MET A 3 -1.81 20.57 -2.65
C MET A 3 -2.63 19.99 -3.82
N PRO A 4 -1.99 19.56 -4.93
CA PRO A 4 -2.69 18.90 -6.04
C PRO A 4 -3.39 17.62 -5.59
N VAL A 5 -4.58 17.36 -6.12
CA VAL A 5 -5.38 16.18 -5.75
C VAL A 5 -4.72 14.89 -6.22
N GLU A 6 -4.06 14.91 -7.38
CA GLU A 6 -3.26 13.82 -7.94
C GLU A 6 -2.11 13.46 -7.00
N PHE A 7 -1.49 14.45 -6.35
CA PHE A 7 -0.45 14.18 -5.38
C PHE A 7 -1.02 13.49 -4.14
N ALA A 8 -2.09 14.04 -3.54
CA ALA A 8 -2.66 13.53 -2.29
C ALA A 8 -3.35 12.17 -2.43
N VAL A 9 -3.95 11.90 -3.59
CA VAL A 9 -4.88 10.77 -3.79
C VAL A 9 -4.30 9.68 -4.70
N ALA A 10 -3.24 9.98 -5.45
CA ALA A 10 -2.49 9.00 -6.23
C ALA A 10 -1.02 8.95 -5.81
N ALA A 11 -0.21 9.96 -6.14
CA ALA A 11 1.25 9.86 -6.03
C ALA A 11 1.72 9.53 -4.60
N TYR A 12 1.26 10.26 -3.58
CA TYR A 12 1.70 10.08 -2.19
C TYR A 12 1.25 8.75 -1.55
N ARG A 13 0.40 7.97 -2.25
CA ARG A 13 -0.10 6.68 -1.77
C ARG A 13 0.79 5.51 -2.13
N PHE A 14 1.89 5.72 -2.89
CA PHE A 14 2.88 4.68 -3.16
C PHE A 14 3.36 3.96 -1.88
N GLY A 15 3.37 4.67 -0.74
CA GLY A 15 3.76 4.13 0.56
C GLY A 15 2.92 2.93 1.03
N HIS A 16 1.69 2.75 0.54
CA HIS A 16 0.87 1.59 0.88
C HIS A 16 1.47 0.27 0.38
N SER A 17 2.15 0.26 -0.77
CA SER A 17 2.86 -0.93 -1.28
C SER A 17 4.08 -1.31 -0.44
N GLN A 18 4.64 -0.32 0.27
CA GLN A 18 5.84 -0.48 1.09
C GLN A 18 5.56 -1.12 2.47
N VAL A 19 4.30 -1.14 2.91
CA VAL A 19 3.90 -1.68 4.21
C VAL A 19 4.09 -3.20 4.23
N ARG A 20 4.72 -3.73 5.29
CA ARG A 20 4.86 -5.18 5.47
C ARG A 20 3.59 -5.76 6.06
N GLY A 21 3.29 -7.02 5.75
CA GLY A 21 2.10 -7.70 6.28
C GLY A 21 2.23 -8.06 7.76
N LEU A 22 3.47 -8.23 8.24
CA LEU A 22 3.81 -8.61 9.60
C LEU A 22 5.08 -7.87 10.03
N TYR A 23 5.16 -7.51 11.31
CA TYR A 23 6.33 -6.89 11.93
C TYR A 23 6.72 -7.62 13.21
N ARG A 24 8.01 -7.90 13.35
CA ARG A 24 8.65 -8.23 14.63
C ARG A 24 9.04 -6.94 15.33
N ILE A 25 8.31 -6.53 16.35
CA ILE A 25 8.57 -5.25 17.04
C ILE A 25 9.62 -5.37 18.15
N ASN A 26 9.80 -6.56 18.73
CA ASN A 26 10.83 -6.90 19.71
C ASN A 26 11.05 -8.43 19.77
N SER A 27 11.70 -8.94 20.82
CA SER A 27 11.90 -10.37 21.07
C SER A 27 10.90 -11.00 22.05
N GLU A 28 10.03 -10.21 22.68
CA GLU A 28 9.05 -10.66 23.68
C GLU A 28 7.73 -11.14 23.05
N VAL A 29 7.39 -10.61 21.87
CA VAL A 29 6.19 -11.00 21.11
C VAL A 29 6.55 -11.58 19.75
N ASP A 30 5.70 -12.48 19.25
CA ASP A 30 5.83 -12.96 17.87
C ASP A 30 5.49 -11.84 16.86
N ARG A 31 5.66 -12.12 15.57
CA ARG A 31 5.35 -11.18 14.49
C ARG A 31 3.88 -10.83 14.50
N LEU A 32 3.59 -9.53 14.53
CA LEU A 32 2.24 -8.98 14.58
C LEU A 32 1.82 -8.46 13.20
N PRO A 33 0.58 -8.71 12.75
CA PRO A 33 0.03 -8.03 11.59
C PRO A 33 -0.24 -6.55 11.89
N VAL A 34 -0.29 -5.73 10.85
CA VAL A 34 -0.71 -4.32 11.00
C VAL A 34 -2.19 -4.26 11.38
N PHE A 35 -3.00 -5.03 10.66
CA PHE A 35 -4.41 -5.28 10.91
C PHE A 35 -4.69 -6.77 10.82
N SER A 36 -5.31 -7.32 11.85
CA SER A 36 -5.77 -8.72 11.89
C SER A 36 -7.21 -8.90 11.39
N GLY A 37 -7.97 -7.79 11.26
CA GLY A 37 -9.42 -7.80 11.05
C GLY A 37 -10.23 -8.00 12.33
N SER A 38 -9.57 -8.26 13.46
CA SER A 38 -10.16 -8.36 14.78
C SER A 38 -9.88 -7.07 15.55
N PHE A 39 -10.80 -6.11 15.47
CA PHE A 39 -10.65 -4.81 16.13
C PHE A 39 -11.04 -4.89 17.60
N GLY A 40 -10.27 -4.20 18.46
CA GLY A 40 -10.60 -4.04 19.87
C GLY A 40 -10.04 -5.12 20.80
N THR A 41 -9.28 -6.09 20.29
CA THR A 41 -8.53 -7.05 21.11
C THR A 41 -7.08 -6.59 21.25
N PRO A 42 -6.62 -6.14 22.43
CA PRO A 42 -5.23 -5.73 22.60
C PRO A 42 -4.27 -6.92 22.39
N GLY A 43 -3.12 -6.66 21.76
CA GLY A 43 -2.02 -7.63 21.71
C GLY A 43 -1.99 -8.57 20.51
N ILE A 44 -2.99 -8.55 19.63
CA ILE A 44 -3.05 -9.46 18.47
C ILE A 44 -2.61 -8.82 17.15
N ASP A 45 -2.54 -7.49 17.09
CA ASP A 45 -2.09 -6.70 15.94
C ASP A 45 -1.58 -5.31 16.36
N LEU A 46 -1.16 -4.50 15.38
CA LEU A 46 -0.63 -3.15 15.60
C LEU A 46 -1.70 -2.06 15.45
N VAL A 47 -2.99 -2.40 15.58
CA VAL A 47 -4.07 -1.42 15.45
C VAL A 47 -4.01 -0.40 16.60
N GLY A 48 -4.11 0.88 16.24
CA GLY A 48 -4.14 1.99 17.19
C GLY A 48 -5.49 2.18 17.88
N PHE A 49 -5.72 3.38 18.42
CA PHE A 49 -6.95 3.77 19.14
C PHE A 49 -7.22 2.97 20.43
N SER A 50 -6.21 2.29 20.96
CA SER A 50 -6.21 1.67 22.29
C SER A 50 -4.83 1.83 22.93
N ALA A 51 -4.74 1.63 24.24
CA ALA A 51 -3.45 1.62 24.92
C ALA A 51 -2.61 0.45 24.39
N ALA A 52 -1.35 0.71 24.04
CA ALA A 52 -0.44 -0.35 23.63
C ALA A 52 -0.19 -1.33 24.80
N PRO A 53 -0.19 -2.64 24.55
CA PRO A 53 0.22 -3.63 25.54
C PRO A 53 1.60 -3.32 26.13
N SER A 54 1.83 -3.63 27.40
CA SER A 54 3.09 -3.32 28.10
C SER A 54 4.32 -3.97 27.46
N ASN A 55 4.14 -5.09 26.76
CA ASN A 55 5.18 -5.84 26.05
C ASN A 55 5.36 -5.40 24.58
N PHE A 56 4.72 -4.33 24.12
CA PHE A 56 4.85 -3.79 22.75
C PHE A 56 5.96 -2.73 22.62
N GLY A 57 7.01 -2.82 23.44
CA GLY A 57 8.18 -1.94 23.32
C GLY A 57 8.86 -2.11 21.95
N ILE A 58 9.20 -1.01 21.27
CA ILE A 58 9.84 -1.07 19.95
C ILE A 58 11.36 -1.27 20.11
N ASP A 59 11.86 -2.40 19.62
CA ASP A 59 13.27 -2.63 19.36
C ASP A 59 13.65 -1.96 18.03
N TRP A 60 14.17 -0.73 18.13
CA TRP A 60 14.57 0.07 16.97
C TRP A 60 15.64 -0.60 16.09
N SER A 61 16.40 -1.57 16.62
CA SER A 61 17.37 -2.32 15.81
C SER A 61 16.72 -3.21 14.75
N ARG A 62 15.41 -3.49 14.87
CA ARG A 62 14.61 -4.19 13.86
C ARG A 62 14.23 -3.32 12.67
N PHE A 63 14.43 -2.01 12.74
CA PHE A 63 13.97 -1.04 11.73
C PHE A 63 15.10 -0.19 11.16
N PHE A 64 16.16 0.05 11.95
CA PHE A 64 17.29 0.87 11.53
C PHE A 64 18.59 0.08 11.60
N SER A 65 19.31 0.05 10.48
CA SER A 65 20.70 -0.40 10.45
C SER A 65 21.57 0.59 11.24
N ARG A 66 22.40 0.10 12.14
CA ARG A 66 23.43 0.91 12.81
C ARG A 66 24.73 0.75 12.04
N SER A 67 25.44 1.85 11.82
CA SER A 67 26.74 1.83 11.14
C SER A 67 27.67 0.78 11.74
N GLY A 68 28.22 -0.11 10.91
CA GLY A 68 29.14 -1.17 11.33
C GLY A 68 28.48 -2.44 11.90
N ARG A 69 27.15 -2.56 11.89
CA ARG A 69 26.44 -3.82 12.16
C ARG A 69 25.88 -4.44 10.89
N SER A 70 25.87 -5.76 10.84
CA SER A 70 25.21 -6.55 9.81
C SER A 70 23.72 -6.17 9.73
N GLU A 71 23.18 -5.99 8.52
CA GLU A 71 21.75 -5.72 8.27
C GLU A 71 20.84 -6.92 8.59
N THR A 72 21.43 -8.05 9.00
CA THR A 72 20.72 -9.26 9.39
C THR A 72 19.68 -8.96 10.47
N GLY A 73 18.40 -9.03 10.09
CA GLY A 73 17.27 -8.84 10.99
C GLY A 73 16.58 -7.48 10.92
N VAL A 74 17.07 -6.54 10.10
CA VAL A 74 16.35 -5.30 9.78
C VAL A 74 15.17 -5.60 8.86
N GLN A 75 14.02 -5.01 9.16
CA GLN A 75 12.77 -5.20 8.42
C GLN A 75 12.55 -4.06 7.44
N SER A 76 13.37 -4.01 6.39
CA SER A 76 13.22 -3.03 5.30
C SER A 76 11.81 -3.02 4.74
N SER A 77 11.35 -1.88 4.24
CA SER A 77 10.04 -1.80 3.61
C SER A 77 9.93 -2.75 2.41
N TYR A 78 8.71 -3.07 2.02
CA TYR A 78 8.49 -3.67 0.71
C TYR A 78 8.82 -2.67 -0.40
N LYS A 79 9.06 -3.21 -1.60
CA LYS A 79 9.35 -2.40 -2.79
C LYS A 79 8.09 -1.65 -3.20
N ILE A 80 8.30 -0.57 -3.96
CA ILE A 80 7.18 0.12 -4.60
C ILE A 80 6.74 -0.72 -5.80
N ASP A 81 5.50 -1.19 -5.75
CA ASP A 81 4.87 -1.94 -6.84
C ASP A 81 3.33 -1.83 -6.78
N ALA A 82 2.63 -2.53 -7.68
CA ALA A 82 1.18 -2.53 -7.79
C ALA A 82 0.47 -3.48 -6.80
N SER A 83 1.20 -4.13 -5.90
CA SER A 83 0.69 -5.04 -4.88
C SER A 83 0.69 -4.37 -3.50
N ILE A 84 -0.28 -4.76 -2.68
CA ILE A 84 -0.32 -4.42 -1.26
C ILE A 84 -0.52 -5.68 -0.43
N THR A 85 -0.17 -5.63 0.84
CA THR A 85 -0.24 -6.80 1.71
C THR A 85 -1.67 -7.12 2.12
N ASN A 86 -1.95 -8.42 2.37
CA ASN A 86 -3.28 -8.84 2.79
C ASN A 86 -3.75 -8.17 4.09
N SER A 87 -2.82 -7.80 4.99
CA SER A 87 -3.17 -7.07 6.21
C SER A 87 -3.86 -5.72 5.90
N LEU A 88 -3.49 -5.05 4.81
CA LEU A 88 -4.16 -3.83 4.33
C LEU A 88 -5.53 -4.09 3.67
N SER A 89 -6.00 -5.34 3.62
CA SER A 89 -7.38 -5.65 3.24
C SER A 89 -8.34 -5.66 4.44
N LEU A 90 -7.80 -5.60 5.66
CA LEU A 90 -8.48 -5.89 6.92
C LEU A 90 -8.55 -4.66 7.85
N LEU A 91 -8.66 -3.44 7.30
CA LEU A 91 -8.70 -2.22 8.12
C LEU A 91 -10.03 -2.12 8.90
N PRO A 92 -10.05 -1.41 10.05
CA PRO A 92 -11.28 -1.04 10.73
C PRO A 92 -12.24 -0.38 9.74
N LEU A 93 -13.53 -0.70 9.85
CA LEU A 93 -14.54 -0.01 9.05
C LEU A 93 -14.47 1.50 9.34
N PRO A 94 -14.84 2.34 8.34
CA PRO A 94 -14.94 3.77 8.58
C PRO A 94 -15.91 4.06 9.74
N VAL A 95 -15.81 5.23 10.36
CA VAL A 95 -16.69 5.64 11.50
C VAL A 95 -18.18 5.60 11.12
N THR A 96 -18.50 5.75 9.84
CA THR A 96 -19.86 5.60 9.30
C THR A 96 -20.37 4.14 9.28
N SER A 97 -19.51 3.18 9.64
CA SER A 97 -19.69 1.73 9.46
C SER A 97 -20.01 1.31 8.02
N ALA A 98 -19.83 2.21 7.05
CA ALA A 98 -20.17 2.03 5.66
C ALA A 98 -18.90 2.11 4.79
N GLY A 99 -18.73 1.13 3.92
CA GLY A 99 -17.60 1.06 2.98
C GLY A 99 -16.68 -0.14 3.22
N PRO A 100 -15.74 -0.40 2.31
CA PRO A 100 -14.91 -1.60 2.38
C PRO A 100 -13.83 -1.49 3.45
N ALA A 101 -13.45 -2.60 4.10
CA ALA A 101 -12.23 -2.69 4.90
C ALA A 101 -10.96 -2.54 4.04
N ASN A 102 -11.02 -2.99 2.79
CA ASN A 102 -9.85 -3.07 1.91
C ASN A 102 -9.31 -1.70 1.47
N LEU A 103 -8.05 -1.41 1.79
CA LEU A 103 -7.40 -0.14 1.49
C LEU A 103 -7.27 0.14 -0.01
N ALA A 104 -6.91 -0.84 -0.84
CA ALA A 104 -6.87 -0.66 -2.30
C ALA A 104 -8.25 -0.28 -2.83
N LYS A 105 -9.32 -0.94 -2.35
CA LYS A 105 -10.69 -0.58 -2.74
C LYS A 105 -11.07 0.83 -2.27
N ARG A 106 -10.69 1.22 -1.05
CA ARG A 106 -10.87 2.60 -0.57
C ARG A 106 -10.14 3.60 -1.47
N ASN A 107 -8.92 3.29 -1.90
CA ASN A 107 -8.15 4.15 -2.77
C ASN A 107 -8.85 4.34 -4.12
N LEU A 108 -9.25 3.26 -4.79
CA LEU A 108 -9.94 3.33 -6.07
C LEU A 108 -11.27 4.09 -5.98
N LEU A 109 -12.08 3.83 -4.94
CA LEU A 109 -13.33 4.56 -4.73
C LEU A 109 -13.09 6.04 -4.48
N ARG A 110 -12.08 6.39 -3.68
CA ARG A 110 -11.75 7.80 -3.41
C ARG A 110 -11.24 8.50 -4.66
N SER A 111 -10.42 7.84 -5.46
CA SER A 111 -9.94 8.38 -6.74
C SER A 111 -11.09 8.65 -7.70
N SER A 112 -12.05 7.72 -7.79
CA SER A 112 -13.27 7.87 -8.60
C SER A 112 -14.15 9.03 -8.10
N GLN A 113 -14.40 9.12 -6.79
CA GLN A 113 -15.22 10.18 -6.19
C GLN A 113 -14.66 11.59 -6.43
N LEU A 114 -13.33 11.72 -6.51
CA LEU A 114 -12.67 13.00 -6.76
C LEU A 114 -12.42 13.26 -8.25
N GLY A 115 -12.84 12.35 -9.13
CA GLY A 115 -12.68 12.50 -10.58
C GLY A 115 -11.22 12.55 -11.02
N LEU A 116 -10.35 11.73 -10.41
CA LEU A 116 -8.94 11.72 -10.78
C LEU A 116 -8.77 11.40 -12.28
N PRO A 117 -7.86 12.11 -12.97
CA PRO A 117 -7.51 11.80 -14.36
C PRO A 117 -6.86 10.42 -14.50
N THR A 118 -6.74 9.97 -15.74
CA THR A 118 -6.01 8.74 -16.07
C THR A 118 -4.50 8.98 -15.96
N GLY A 119 -3.72 7.91 -15.76
CA GLY A 119 -2.26 8.00 -15.75
C GLY A 119 -1.70 8.55 -17.07
N GLN A 120 -2.31 8.14 -18.19
CA GLN A 120 -1.96 8.64 -19.52
C GLN A 120 -2.24 10.14 -19.67
N ASP A 121 -3.37 10.65 -19.17
CA ASP A 121 -3.69 12.08 -19.24
C ASP A 121 -2.76 12.94 -18.39
N VAL A 122 -2.41 12.48 -17.19
CA VAL A 122 -1.41 13.16 -16.35
C VAL A 122 -0.05 13.16 -17.03
N ALA A 123 0.36 12.05 -17.65
CA ALA A 123 1.63 11.99 -18.37
C ALA A 123 1.69 13.01 -19.52
N ARG A 124 0.59 13.16 -20.29
CA ARG A 124 0.46 14.19 -21.34
C ARG A 124 0.55 15.60 -20.75
N ALA A 125 -0.18 15.87 -19.67
CA ALA A 125 -0.21 17.18 -19.03
C ALA A 125 1.15 17.59 -18.45
N LEU A 126 1.92 16.61 -17.95
CA LEU A 126 3.28 16.83 -17.44
C LEU A 126 4.35 16.86 -18.55
N GLY A 127 4.00 16.58 -19.81
CA GLY A 127 4.96 16.50 -20.92
C GLY A 127 5.94 15.33 -20.82
N VAL A 128 5.59 14.27 -20.10
CA VAL A 128 6.41 13.06 -19.95
C VAL A 128 5.92 11.95 -20.88
N ARG A 129 6.75 10.91 -21.07
CA ARG A 129 6.40 9.77 -21.92
C ARG A 129 5.13 9.07 -21.41
N VAL A 130 4.11 9.05 -22.26
CA VAL A 130 2.89 8.27 -22.03
C VAL A 130 3.20 6.79 -22.23
N LEU A 131 2.89 5.96 -21.24
CA LEU A 131 2.98 4.50 -21.37
C LEU A 131 1.88 3.98 -22.31
N ARG A 132 2.24 3.06 -23.20
CA ARG A 132 1.27 2.31 -24.00
C ARG A 132 0.58 1.27 -23.12
N ASP A 133 -0.61 0.81 -23.53
CA ASP A 133 -1.39 -0.16 -22.75
C ASP A 133 -0.65 -1.49 -22.52
N ASP A 134 0.20 -1.91 -23.44
CA ASP A 134 1.06 -3.11 -23.33
C ASP A 134 2.24 -2.92 -22.36
N GLU A 135 2.55 -1.67 -22.00
CA GLU A 135 3.60 -1.33 -21.03
C GLU A 135 3.06 -1.18 -19.60
N ILE A 136 1.73 -1.09 -19.44
CA ILE A 136 1.08 -0.98 -18.13
C ILE A 136 0.75 -2.39 -17.63
N LEU A 137 1.70 -2.97 -16.91
CA LEU A 137 1.65 -4.36 -16.46
C LEU A 137 1.12 -4.48 -15.03
N ILE A 138 0.25 -5.47 -14.80
CA ILE A 138 -0.30 -5.85 -13.50
C ILE A 138 -0.03 -7.33 -13.26
N GLY A 139 0.41 -7.66 -12.04
CA GLY A 139 0.78 -9.02 -11.67
C GLY A 139 1.28 -9.08 -10.25
N LYS A 140 1.61 -10.29 -9.79
CA LYS A 140 2.26 -10.45 -8.49
C LYS A 140 3.66 -9.86 -8.55
N ALA A 141 4.07 -9.17 -7.49
CA ALA A 141 5.42 -8.61 -7.36
C ALA A 141 6.47 -9.67 -6.97
N THR A 142 6.54 -10.78 -7.71
CA THR A 142 7.51 -11.88 -7.48
C THR A 142 8.86 -11.62 -8.15
N GLY A 143 8.95 -10.60 -8.99
CA GLY A 143 10.12 -10.33 -9.84
C GLY A 143 10.21 -11.23 -11.07
N VAL A 144 9.19 -12.07 -11.32
CA VAL A 144 9.11 -12.93 -12.50
C VAL A 144 8.23 -12.26 -13.55
N ALA A 145 8.83 -11.85 -14.67
CA ALA A 145 8.14 -11.07 -15.71
C ALA A 145 6.90 -11.77 -16.30
N THR A 146 6.88 -13.10 -16.33
CA THR A 146 5.75 -13.89 -16.86
C THR A 146 4.50 -13.85 -15.98
N GLU A 147 4.60 -13.36 -14.75
CA GLU A 147 3.44 -13.21 -13.84
C GLU A 147 2.75 -11.85 -13.98
N ALA A 148 3.27 -10.97 -14.86
CA ALA A 148 2.68 -9.69 -15.16
C ALA A 148 1.98 -9.72 -16.53
N THR A 149 0.79 -9.11 -16.61
CA THR A 149 -0.01 -9.04 -17.82
C THR A 149 -0.43 -7.59 -18.09
N PRO A 150 -0.55 -7.15 -19.35
CA PRO A 150 -1.11 -5.85 -19.66
C PRO A 150 -2.49 -5.66 -19.01
N ILE A 151 -2.73 -4.48 -18.44
CA ILE A 151 -3.99 -4.17 -17.74
C ILE A 151 -5.22 -4.35 -18.62
N THR A 152 -5.09 -4.12 -19.93
CA THR A 152 -6.15 -4.30 -20.91
C THR A 152 -6.56 -5.76 -21.12
N LYS A 153 -5.71 -6.74 -20.76
CA LYS A 153 -6.11 -8.16 -20.72
C LYS A 153 -7.01 -8.49 -19.53
N LEU A 154 -6.93 -7.72 -18.44
CA LEU A 154 -7.82 -7.86 -17.29
C LEU A 154 -9.13 -7.10 -17.51
N ALA A 155 -9.04 -5.89 -18.07
CA ALA A 155 -10.19 -5.04 -18.34
C ALA A 155 -9.95 -4.24 -19.64
N PRO A 156 -10.48 -4.70 -20.79
CA PRO A 156 -10.34 -4.01 -22.07
C PRO A 156 -10.85 -2.56 -22.05
N SER A 157 -11.80 -2.25 -21.17
CA SER A 157 -12.34 -0.89 -20.98
C SER A 157 -11.33 0.13 -20.45
N LEU A 158 -10.17 -0.32 -19.94
CA LEU A 158 -9.09 0.55 -19.44
C LEU A 158 -8.08 0.96 -20.51
N ALA A 159 -8.28 0.55 -21.78
CA ALA A 159 -7.42 0.92 -22.89
C ALA A 159 -7.35 2.44 -23.06
N GLY A 160 -6.13 3.00 -23.02
CA GLY A 160 -5.85 4.44 -23.05
C GLY A 160 -6.43 5.24 -21.87
N LYS A 161 -7.04 4.57 -20.88
CA LYS A 161 -7.81 5.16 -19.77
C LYS A 161 -7.47 4.51 -18.44
N THR A 162 -6.22 4.11 -18.25
CA THR A 162 -5.82 3.44 -17.02
C THR A 162 -5.87 4.46 -15.86
N PRO A 163 -6.59 4.17 -14.76
CA PRO A 163 -6.68 5.09 -13.63
C PRO A 163 -5.29 5.47 -13.12
N LEU A 164 -5.12 6.74 -12.72
CA LEU A 164 -3.93 7.15 -12.01
C LEU A 164 -3.89 6.41 -10.66
N TRP A 165 -2.96 5.46 -10.54
CA TRP A 165 -2.88 4.50 -9.43
C TRP A 165 -2.58 5.13 -8.07
N ALA A 166 -2.94 4.40 -7.02
CA ALA A 166 -2.61 4.63 -5.62
C ALA A 166 -2.35 3.32 -4.90
#